data_AF-A0A7I9Y618-F1
#
_entry.id   AF-A0A7I9Y618-F1
#
_cell.length_a   1.000
_cell.length_b   1.000
_cell.length_c   1.000
_cell.angle_alpha   90.00
_cell.angle_beta   90.00
_cell.angle_gamma   90.00
#
_symmetry.space_group_name_H-M   'P 1'
#
loop_
_entity.id
_entity.type
_entity.pdbx_description
1 polymer ?
#
loop_
_entity_poly.entity_id
_entity_poly.type
_entity_poly.pdbx_seq_one_letter_code
_entity_poly.pdbx_strand_id
1 'polypeptide(L)' 'MPESDSAAAENKRKFREALERKNAKSAGGSEHKDAGAKQSRSHGPLESRREFRRKSG' A
#
# COMPACT_ATOMS: atom_id res chain seq x y z
N MET A 1 30.41 -17.04 26.08
CA MET A 1 29.88 -16.82 24.73
C MET A 1 29.38 -15.38 24.60
N PRO A 2 30.24 -14.39 24.33
CA PRO A 2 29.86 -12.96 24.25
C PRO A 2 29.39 -12.51 22.85
N GLU A 3 29.46 -13.36 21.83
CA GLU A 3 29.05 -13.05 20.45
C GLU A 3 27.56 -12.69 20.32
N SER A 4 26.69 -13.32 21.14
CA SER A 4 25.24 -13.10 21.08
C SER A 4 24.82 -11.70 21.51
N ASP A 5 25.49 -11.11 22.50
CA ASP A 5 25.23 -9.74 22.96
C ASP A 5 25.64 -8.70 21.93
N SER A 6 26.74 -8.95 21.22
CA SER A 6 27.20 -8.12 20.10
C SER A 6 26.21 -8.14 18.94
N ALA A 7 25.74 -9.33 18.55
CA ALA A 7 24.73 -9.50 17.50
C ALA A 7 23.39 -8.83 17.88
N ALA A 8 22.97 -8.92 19.14
CA ALA A 8 21.78 -8.24 19.64
C ALA A 8 21.90 -6.71 19.60
N ALA A 9 23.07 -6.17 19.97
CA ALA A 9 23.34 -4.73 19.90
C ALA A 9 23.34 -4.22 18.45
N GLU A 10 23.93 -4.98 17.52
CA GLU A 10 23.95 -4.64 16.10
C GLU A 10 22.54 -4.66 15.48
N ASN A 11 21.74 -5.67 15.80
CA ASN A 11 20.34 -5.76 15.37
C ASN A 11 19.51 -4.58 15.89
N LYS A 12 19.71 -4.19 17.16
CA LYS A 12 19.01 -3.04 17.76
C LYS A 12 19.40 -1.72 17.09
N ARG A 13 20.63 -1.57 16.63
CA ARG A 13 21.10 -0.42 15.85
C ARG A 13 20.44 -0.38 14.48
N LYS A 14 20.49 -1.49 13.73
CA LYS A 14 19.88 -1.61 12.39
C LYS A 14 18.36 -1.36 12.43
N PHE A 15 17.68 -1.86 13.45
CA PHE A 15 16.24 -1.66 13.61
C PHE A 15 15.87 -0.19 13.81
N ARG A 16 16.62 0.55 14.63
CA ARG A 16 16.39 1.99 14.84
C ARG A 16 16.60 2.78 13.56
N GLU A 17 17.70 2.51 12.85
CA GLU A 17 18.01 3.17 11.59
C GLU A 17 16.93 2.91 10.52
N ALA A 18 16.44 1.67 10.43
CA ALA A 18 15.35 1.32 9.52
C ALA A 18 14.04 2.02 9.89
N LEU A 19 13.73 2.15 11.19
CA LEU A 19 12.55 2.83 11.69
C LEU A 19 12.59 4.33 11.38
N GLU A 20 13.72 4.99 11.62
CA GLU A 20 13.92 6.40 11.28
C GLU A 20 13.79 6.65 9.76
N ARG A 21 14.41 5.78 8.94
CA ARG A 21 14.30 5.85 7.48
C ARG A 21 12.85 5.66 7.01
N LYS A 22 12.07 4.79 7.65
CA LYS A 22 10.65 4.59 7.34
C LYS A 22 9.83 5.82 7.72
N ASN A 23 10.05 6.37 8.92
CA ASN A 23 9.33 7.54 9.41
C ASN A 23 9.61 8.79 8.58
N ALA A 24 10.87 9.00 8.18
CA ALA A 24 11.27 10.08 7.27
C ALA A 24 10.62 9.94 5.89
N LYS A 25 10.52 8.70 5.35
CA LYS A 25 9.86 8.44 4.07
C LYS A 25 8.33 8.51 4.14
N SER A 26 7.73 8.22 5.29
CA SER A 26 6.28 8.37 5.49
C SER A 26 5.84 9.82 5.66
N ALA A 27 6.75 10.72 6.08
CA ALA A 27 6.47 12.16 6.16
C ALA A 27 6.33 12.82 4.78
N GLY A 28 6.90 12.23 3.72
CA GLY A 28 6.75 12.71 2.34
C GLY A 28 5.56 12.12 1.57
N GLY A 29 4.81 11.18 2.16
CA GLY A 29 3.71 10.46 1.51
C GLY A 29 2.34 11.13 1.63
N SER A 30 2.26 12.36 2.15
CA SER A 30 0.99 13.03 2.45
C SER A 30 0.87 14.42 1.85
N GLU A 31 1.18 14.57 0.56
CA GLU A 31 0.47 15.54 -0.27
C GLU A 31 0.14 14.91 -1.61
N HIS A 32 -0.77 13.93 -1.62
CA HIS A 32 -1.61 13.69 -2.80
C HIS A 32 -2.58 14.88 -3.03
N LYS A 33 -2.11 16.12 -2.82
CA LYS A 33 -2.78 17.38 -3.15
C LYS A 33 -2.68 17.64 -4.65
N ASP A 34 -1.62 17.13 -5.29
CA ASP A 34 -1.40 17.22 -6.74
C ASP A 34 -2.01 16.06 -7.53
N ALA A 35 -2.59 15.06 -6.86
CA ALA A 35 -3.50 14.14 -7.52
C ALA A 35 -4.84 14.86 -7.74
N GLY A 36 -4.81 15.87 -8.62
CA GLY A 36 -5.98 16.59 -9.10
C GLY A 36 -7.09 15.60 -9.40
N ALA A 37 -8.30 15.93 -8.92
CA ALA A 37 -9.52 15.14 -8.95
C ALA A 37 -9.39 13.88 -9.81
N LYS A 38 -9.05 12.72 -9.19
CA LYS A 38 -9.09 11.43 -9.89
C LYS A 38 -10.43 11.38 -10.58
N GLN A 39 -10.39 11.47 -11.91
CA GLN A 39 -11.55 11.76 -12.73
C GLN A 39 -12.72 10.91 -12.26
N SER A 40 -13.92 11.50 -12.18
CA SER A 40 -15.14 10.71 -12.01
C SER A 40 -15.22 9.76 -13.20
N ARG A 41 -14.72 8.54 -13.04
CA ARG A 41 -15.11 7.44 -13.91
C ARG A 41 -16.56 7.16 -13.56
N SER A 42 -17.46 8.02 -14.04
CA SER A 42 -18.85 7.68 -14.20
C SER A 42 -18.85 6.51 -15.15
N HIS A 43 -19.01 5.31 -14.58
CA HIS A 43 -19.25 4.14 -15.37
C HIS A 43 -20.46 4.47 -16.24
N GLY A 44 -20.24 4.53 -17.56
CA GLY A 44 -21.32 4.73 -18.53
C GLY A 44 -22.37 3.63 -18.36
N PRO A 45 -23.58 3.81 -18.93
CA PRO A 45 -24.64 2.82 -18.84
C PRO A 45 -24.09 1.42 -19.17
N LEU A 46 -24.21 0.50 -18.22
CA LEU A 46 -23.65 -0.84 -18.32
C LEU A 46 -24.48 -1.66 -19.30
N GLU A 47 -24.29 -1.43 -20.61
CA GLU A 47 -25.03 -2.07 -21.70
C GLU A 47 -24.69 -3.56 -21.85
N SER A 48 -23.65 -4.08 -21.16
CA SER A 48 -23.27 -5.49 -21.21
C SER A 48 -23.86 -6.30 -20.05
N ARG A 49 -25.20 -6.38 -19.97
CA ARG A 49 -25.86 -7.39 -19.14
C ARG A 49 -26.05 -8.65 -19.97
N ARG A 50 -25.17 -9.63 -19.79
CA ARG A 50 -25.32 -10.97 -20.38
C ARG A 50 -26.41 -11.72 -19.63
N GLU A 51 -27.60 -11.80 -20.23
CA GLU A 51 -28.68 -12.62 -19.70
C GLU A 51 -28.46 -14.07 -20.12
N PHE A 52 -28.21 -14.94 -19.14
CA PHE A 52 -28.13 -16.38 -19.38
C PHE A 52 -29.53 -16.89 -19.69
N ARG A 53 -29.71 -17.52 -20.85
CA ARG A 53 -30.92 -18.26 -21.18
C ARG A 53 -31.06 -19.42 -20.19
N ARG A 54 -31.74 -19.16 -19.07
CA ARG A 54 -32.24 -20.22 -18.20
C ARG A 54 -33.13 -21.10 -19.07
N LYS A 55 -32.85 -22.41 -19.03
CA LYS A 55 -33.51 -23.44 -19.81
C LYS A 55 -35.03 -23.31 -19.58
N SER A 56 -35.73 -22.70 -20.54
CA SER A 56 -37.19 -22.62 -20.56
C SER A 56 -37.76 -23.98 -20.94
N GLY A 57 -38.81 -24.42 -20.24
CA GLY A 57 -39.58 -25.62 -20.55
C GLY A 57 -39.43 -26.68 -19.48
#